data_AF-A0A813KK77-F1
#
_entry.id   AF-A0A813KK77-F1
#
_cell.length_a   1.000
_cell.length_b   1.000
_cell.length_c   1.000
_cell.angle_alpha   90.00
_cell.angle_beta   90.00
_cell.angle_gamma   90.00
#
_symmetry.space_group_name_H-M   'P 1'
#
loop_
_entity.id
_entity.type
_entity.pdbx_description
1 polymer ?
#
loop_
_entity_poly.entity_id
_entity_poly.type
_entity_poly.pdbx_seq_one_letter_code
_entity_poly.pdbx_strand_id
1 'polypeptide(L)'
;RLKEKLVCDKAEKEGFACAVCFVDVGKATFFLGQAALAIRSSVHLCQKDYDPTKNLTQLKWTKDEKTKCTVATATAVAFISFVASFTANAASDCARTLNVNGYCASDITGITARLAILVAASSSMKLNCRPQYSKD
;
A
#
# COMPACT_ATOMS: atom_id res chain seq x y z
N ARG A 1 8.61 8.27 25.65
CA ARG A 1 8.99 9.70 25.73
C ARG A 1 10.45 9.94 26.16
N LEU A 2 10.92 9.56 27.36
CA LEU A 2 12.36 9.73 27.72
C LEU A 2 13.31 8.79 26.96
N LYS A 3 12.87 7.58 26.59
CA LYS A 3 13.67 6.64 25.77
C LYS A 3 13.82 7.06 24.30
N GLU A 4 12.88 7.82 23.75
CA GLU A 4 12.96 8.32 22.36
C GLU A 4 14.00 9.43 22.20
N LYS A 5 14.11 10.34 23.19
CA LYS A 5 15.13 11.40 23.16
C LYS A 5 16.55 10.85 23.20
N LEU A 6 16.78 9.76 23.93
CA LEU A 6 18.10 9.12 24.10
C LEU A 6 18.67 8.49 22.81
N VAL A 7 17.84 8.16 21.82
CA VAL A 7 18.32 7.52 20.58
C VAL A 7 19.00 8.53 19.65
N CYS A 8 18.49 9.77 19.57
CA CYS A 8 19.03 10.80 18.68
C CYS A 8 19.97 11.81 19.34
N ASP A 9 19.96 11.97 20.67
CA ASP A 9 20.82 12.94 21.38
C ASP A 9 22.32 12.61 21.31
N LYS A 10 22.70 11.37 20.98
CA LYS A 10 24.12 10.96 20.95
C LYS A 10 24.76 11.00 19.55
N ALA A 11 24.05 11.48 18.54
CA ALA A 11 24.48 11.52 17.13
C ALA A 11 24.74 12.96 16.65
N GLU A 12 25.53 13.73 17.39
CA GLU A 12 25.83 15.14 17.06
C GLU A 12 26.64 15.31 15.75
N LYS A 13 27.19 14.22 15.17
CA LYS A 13 27.93 14.27 13.89
C LYS A 13 27.17 13.74 12.67
N GLU A 14 26.01 13.10 12.85
CA GLU A 14 25.20 12.54 11.74
C GLU A 14 23.70 12.83 11.90
N GLY A 15 23.33 14.11 12.01
CA GLY A 15 21.92 14.52 12.12
C GLY A 15 21.02 14.03 10.97
N PHE A 16 21.60 13.60 9.85
CA PHE A 16 20.88 13.07 8.70
C PHE A 16 20.19 11.73 8.98
N ALA A 17 20.84 10.80 9.68
CA ALA A 17 20.27 9.46 9.92
C ALA A 17 19.00 9.52 10.78
N CYS A 18 19.00 10.35 11.82
CA CYS A 18 17.82 10.54 12.67
C CYS A 18 16.67 11.23 11.90
N ALA A 19 16.97 12.18 11.01
CA ALA A 19 15.96 12.83 10.19
C ALA A 19 15.26 11.84 9.24
N VAL A 20 16.01 10.95 8.59
CA VAL A 20 15.47 9.92 7.69
C VAL A 20 14.56 8.95 8.44
N CYS A 21 14.97 8.51 9.64
CA CYS A 21 14.18 7.67 10.54
C CYS A 21 12.78 8.26 10.82
N PHE A 22 12.69 9.55 11.18
CA PHE A 22 11.39 10.20 11.42
C PHE A 22 10.54 10.33 10.14
N VAL A 23 11.17 10.64 9.02
CA VAL A 23 10.49 10.75 7.73
C VAL A 23 9.86 9.41 7.34
N ASP A 24 10.57 8.30 7.53
CA ASP A 24 10.07 6.98 7.17
C ASP A 24 8.96 6.50 8.11
N VAL A 25 9.04 6.77 9.42
CA VAL A 25 7.91 6.54 10.34
C VAL A 25 6.69 7.38 9.95
N GLY A 26 6.90 8.63 9.54
CA GLY A 26 5.84 9.52 9.06
C GLY A 26 5.16 8.98 7.81
N LYS A 27 5.95 8.52 6.82
CA LYS A 27 5.43 7.88 5.61
C LYS A 27 4.70 6.59 5.93
N ALA A 28 5.24 5.73 6.79
CA ALA A 28 4.59 4.49 7.22
C ALA A 28 3.20 4.78 7.81
N THR A 29 3.09 5.79 8.69
CA THR A 29 1.82 6.19 9.30
C THR A 29 0.83 6.72 8.26
N PHE A 30 1.30 7.56 7.34
CA PHE A 30 0.47 8.09 6.26
C PHE A 30 -0.08 6.97 5.36
N PHE A 31 0.79 6.06 4.91
CA PHE A 31 0.38 4.93 4.07
C PHE A 31 -0.49 3.92 4.82
N LEU A 32 -0.35 3.80 6.14
CA LEU A 32 -1.26 2.99 6.95
C LEU A 32 -2.69 3.55 6.91
N GLY A 33 -2.84 4.87 7.01
CA GLY A 33 -4.14 5.54 6.83
C GLY A 33 -4.72 5.29 5.44
N GLN A 34 -3.90 5.42 4.39
CA GLN A 34 -4.33 5.14 3.02
C GLN A 34 -4.67 3.66 2.79
N ALA A 35 -3.92 2.73 3.41
CA ALA A 35 -4.22 1.31 3.37
C ALA A 35 -5.59 1.01 3.98
N ALA A 36 -5.91 1.61 5.15
CA ALA A 36 -7.21 1.42 5.79
C ALA A 36 -8.36 1.90 4.89
N LEU A 37 -8.21 3.05 4.25
CA LEU A 37 -9.20 3.57 3.29
C LEU A 37 -9.34 2.68 2.05
N ALA A 38 -8.22 2.20 1.50
CA ALA A 38 -8.21 1.30 0.35
C ALA A 38 -8.82 -0.06 0.67
N ILE A 39 -8.61 -0.61 1.87
CA ILE A 39 -9.26 -1.85 2.31
C ILE A 39 -10.77 -1.63 2.42
N ARG A 40 -11.20 -0.53 3.05
CA ARG A 40 -12.63 -0.22 3.18
C ARG A 40 -13.30 -0.09 1.81
N SER A 41 -12.67 0.63 0.88
CA SER A 41 -13.20 0.73 -0.49
C SER A 41 -13.18 -0.61 -1.22
N SER A 42 -12.15 -1.43 -1.02
CA SER A 42 -12.08 -2.78 -1.59
C SER A 42 -13.22 -3.66 -1.10
N VAL A 43 -13.53 -3.65 0.20
CA VAL A 43 -14.65 -4.43 0.74
C VAL A 43 -15.96 -3.99 0.11
N HIS A 44 -16.21 -2.68 -0.02
CA HIS A 44 -17.43 -2.18 -0.66
C HIS A 44 -17.49 -2.46 -2.17
N LEU A 45 -16.38 -2.32 -2.90
CA LEU A 45 -16.33 -2.54 -4.35
C LEU A 45 -16.30 -4.03 -4.73
N CYS A 46 -15.82 -4.87 -3.82
CA CYS A 46 -15.72 -6.30 -4.04
C CYS A 46 -16.88 -7.10 -3.45
N GLN A 47 -17.66 -6.50 -2.55
CA GLN A 47 -18.87 -7.11 -2.05
C GLN A 47 -19.93 -7.02 -3.15
N LYS A 48 -20.52 -8.17 -3.44
CA LYS A 48 -21.64 -8.23 -4.37
C LYS A 48 -22.91 -7.95 -3.60
N ASP A 49 -23.69 -6.96 -4.02
CA ASP A 49 -25.01 -6.72 -3.45
C ASP A 49 -25.82 -8.01 -3.57
N TYR A 50 -26.12 -8.60 -2.41
CA TYR A 50 -26.96 -9.78 -2.32
C TYR A 50 -28.40 -9.33 -2.55
N ASP A 51 -28.86 -9.49 -3.77
CA ASP A 51 -30.26 -9.29 -4.13
C ASP A 51 -31.04 -10.58 -3.77
N PRO A 52 -31.88 -10.59 -2.73
CA PRO A 52 -32.62 -11.78 -2.31
C PRO A 52 -33.62 -12.25 -3.36
N THR A 53 -33.91 -11.46 -4.39
CA THR A 53 -34.81 -11.82 -5.49
C THR A 53 -34.11 -12.59 -6.62
N LYS A 54 -32.77 -12.64 -6.63
CA LYS A 54 -31.99 -13.35 -7.66
C LYS A 54 -31.45 -14.66 -7.10
N ASN A 55 -31.71 -15.76 -7.83
CA ASN A 55 -31.14 -17.07 -7.51
C ASN A 55 -29.60 -16.97 -7.42
N LEU A 56 -29.03 -17.54 -6.35
CA LEU A 56 -27.58 -17.56 -6.02
C LEU A 56 -26.67 -18.00 -7.18
N THR A 57 -27.22 -18.70 -8.17
CA THR A 57 -26.53 -19.20 -9.36
C THR A 57 -26.19 -18.12 -10.39
N GLN A 58 -26.66 -16.88 -10.26
CA GLN A 58 -26.38 -15.77 -11.20
C GLN A 58 -25.61 -14.59 -10.61
N LEU A 59 -24.76 -14.81 -9.61
CA LEU A 59 -23.76 -13.81 -9.18
C LEU A 59 -22.64 -13.64 -10.24
N LYS A 60 -22.97 -13.34 -11.50
CA LYS A 60 -22.00 -13.04 -12.58
C LYS A 60 -21.50 -11.61 -12.46
N TRP A 61 -20.21 -11.43 -12.22
CA TRP A 61 -19.59 -10.10 -12.18
C TRP A 61 -19.39 -9.59 -13.60
N THR A 62 -19.69 -8.31 -13.84
CA THR A 62 -19.30 -7.64 -15.07
C THR A 62 -17.77 -7.51 -15.14
N LYS A 63 -17.22 -7.42 -16.35
CA LYS A 63 -15.76 -7.23 -16.53
C LYS A 63 -15.28 -5.96 -15.81
N ASP A 64 -16.11 -4.93 -15.75
CA ASP A 64 -15.78 -3.64 -15.14
C ASP A 64 -15.81 -3.71 -13.61
N GLU A 65 -16.80 -4.37 -13.01
CA GLU A 65 -16.83 -4.59 -11.55
C GLU A 65 -15.61 -5.40 -11.10
N LYS A 66 -15.24 -6.46 -11.85
CA LYS A 66 -14.02 -7.24 -11.55
C LYS A 66 -12.79 -6.35 -11.60
N THR A 67 -12.71 -5.48 -12.61
CA THR A 67 -11.56 -4.59 -12.79
C THR A 67 -11.51 -3.54 -11.67
N LYS A 68 -12.64 -2.96 -11.26
CA LYS A 68 -12.73 -2.02 -10.12
C LYS A 68 -12.29 -2.66 -8.81
N CYS A 69 -12.79 -3.86 -8.52
CA CYS A 69 -12.37 -4.63 -7.35
C CYS A 69 -10.87 -4.95 -7.40
N THR A 70 -10.34 -5.34 -8.56
CA THR A 70 -8.90 -5.61 -8.75
C THR A 70 -8.04 -4.36 -8.51
N VAL A 71 -8.48 -3.18 -8.98
CA VAL A 71 -7.78 -1.90 -8.72
C VAL A 71 -7.73 -1.62 -7.23
N ALA A 72 -8.86 -1.76 -6.54
CA ALA A 72 -8.97 -1.47 -5.11
C ALA A 72 -8.08 -2.41 -4.29
N THR A 73 -8.12 -3.71 -4.56
CA THR A 73 -7.32 -4.71 -3.83
C THR A 73 -5.83 -4.56 -4.11
N ALA A 74 -5.43 -4.33 -5.36
CA ALA A 74 -4.03 -4.06 -5.71
C ALA A 74 -3.51 -2.78 -5.01
N THR A 75 -4.33 -1.74 -4.94
CA THR A 75 -3.98 -0.50 -4.23
C THR A 75 -3.83 -0.73 -2.71
N ALA A 76 -4.71 -1.54 -2.10
CA ALA A 76 -4.61 -1.90 -0.69
C ALA A 76 -3.31 -2.67 -0.40
N VAL A 77 -2.98 -3.66 -1.24
CA VAL A 77 -1.72 -4.42 -1.14
C VAL A 77 -0.53 -3.47 -1.27
N ALA A 78 -0.55 -2.56 -2.23
CA ALA A 78 0.53 -1.60 -2.42
C ALA A 78 0.80 -0.76 -1.16
N PHE A 79 -0.25 -0.21 -0.54
CA PHE A 79 -0.09 0.61 0.65
C PHE A 79 0.41 -0.19 1.86
N ILE A 80 -0.09 -1.41 2.07
CA ILE A 80 0.42 -2.28 3.14
C ILE A 80 1.90 -2.61 2.90
N SER A 81 2.30 -2.89 1.66
CA SER A 81 3.69 -3.12 1.31
C SER A 81 4.58 -1.89 1.52
N PHE A 82 4.09 -0.68 1.25
CA PHE A 82 4.81 0.55 1.60
C PHE A 82 4.97 0.72 3.11
N VAL A 83 3.93 0.45 3.90
CA VAL A 83 4.03 0.48 5.37
C VAL A 83 5.13 -0.46 5.83
N ALA A 84 5.17 -1.69 5.31
CA ALA A 84 6.21 -2.66 5.64
C ALA A 84 7.61 -2.16 5.25
N SER A 85 7.77 -1.61 4.04
CA SER A 85 9.04 -1.08 3.54
C SER A 85 9.56 0.08 4.39
N PHE A 86 8.74 1.09 4.64
CA PHE A 86 9.13 2.24 5.47
C PHE A 86 9.37 1.85 6.93
N THR A 87 8.62 0.90 7.47
CA THR A 87 8.87 0.40 8.84
C THR A 87 10.20 -0.36 8.92
N ALA A 88 10.55 -1.14 7.90
CA ALA A 88 11.81 -1.86 7.83
C ALA A 88 13.02 -0.91 7.63
N ASN A 89 12.86 0.13 6.80
CA ASN A 89 13.85 1.21 6.70
C ASN A 89 14.02 1.94 8.02
N ALA A 90 12.93 2.38 8.66
CA ALA A 90 12.99 3.02 9.97
C ALA A 90 13.70 2.11 10.99
N ALA A 91 13.38 0.83 11.04
CA ALA A 91 14.08 -0.11 11.93
C ALA A 91 15.58 -0.24 11.62
N SER A 92 16.02 0.03 10.39
CA SER A 92 17.43 0.00 9.99
C SER A 92 18.14 1.33 10.26
N ASP A 93 17.50 2.45 9.90
CA ASP A 93 18.05 3.79 10.01
C ASP A 93 18.02 4.33 11.45
N CYS A 94 17.04 3.90 12.26
CA CYS A 94 16.98 4.23 13.68
C CYS A 94 17.87 3.31 14.55
N ALA A 95 18.42 2.22 13.99
CA ALA A 95 19.29 1.30 14.72
C ALA A 95 20.72 1.83 14.81
N ARG A 96 21.43 1.47 15.89
CA ARG A 96 22.85 1.83 16.08
C ARG A 96 23.81 0.93 15.30
N THR A 97 23.29 -0.15 14.73
CA THR A 97 24.05 -1.19 14.04
C THR A 97 23.41 -1.45 12.68
N LEU A 98 24.23 -1.79 11.68
CA LEU A 98 23.75 -2.14 10.35
C LEU A 98 22.78 -3.34 10.43
N ASN A 99 21.53 -3.13 10.03
CA ASN A 99 20.52 -4.18 9.95
C ASN A 99 20.28 -4.60 8.50
N VAL A 100 21.13 -5.49 7.98
CA VAL A 100 21.07 -5.96 6.58
C VAL A 100 19.70 -6.59 6.27
N ASN A 101 19.12 -7.31 7.22
CA ASN A 101 17.80 -7.93 7.06
C ASN A 101 16.69 -6.89 6.88
N GLY A 102 16.78 -5.76 7.57
CA GLY A 102 15.82 -4.66 7.45
C GLY A 102 15.84 -4.03 6.05
N TYR A 103 17.04 -3.79 5.49
CA TYR A 103 17.16 -3.29 4.11
C TYR A 103 16.63 -4.30 3.09
N CYS A 104 17.00 -5.58 3.19
CA CYS A 104 16.48 -6.61 2.28
C CYS A 104 14.95 -6.71 2.34
N ALA A 105 14.36 -6.67 3.54
CA ALA A 105 12.91 -6.67 3.71
C ALA A 105 12.26 -5.42 3.09
N SER A 106 12.88 -4.25 3.26
CA SER A 106 12.41 -3.02 2.67
C SER A 106 12.42 -3.04 1.14
N ASP A 107 13.49 -3.54 0.53
CA ASP A 107 13.60 -3.61 -0.93
C ASP A 107 12.55 -4.55 -1.54
N ILE A 108 12.37 -5.73 -0.96
CA ILE A 108 11.37 -6.71 -1.43
C ILE A 108 9.96 -6.14 -1.33
N THR A 109 9.63 -5.56 -0.18
CA THR A 109 8.30 -4.95 0.04
C THR A 109 8.11 -3.70 -0.81
N GLY A 110 9.16 -2.91 -1.03
CA GLY A 110 9.16 -1.75 -1.93
C GLY A 110 8.92 -2.11 -3.39
N ILE A 111 9.56 -3.18 -3.90
CA ILE A 111 9.32 -3.70 -5.25
C ILE A 111 7.87 -4.19 -5.37
N THR A 112 7.41 -4.96 -4.39
CA THR A 112 6.02 -5.48 -4.35
C THR A 112 5.00 -4.34 -4.38
N ALA A 113 5.24 -3.28 -3.61
CA ALA A 113 4.37 -2.11 -3.58
C ALA A 113 4.25 -1.42 -4.95
N ARG A 114 5.39 -1.24 -5.63
CA ARG A 114 5.44 -0.61 -6.97
C ARG A 114 4.76 -1.47 -8.04
N LEU A 115 4.96 -2.78 -8.00
CA LEU A 115 4.27 -3.71 -8.89
C LEU A 115 2.75 -3.67 -8.68
N ALA A 116 2.30 -3.62 -7.44
CA ALA A 116 0.89 -3.52 -7.12
C ALA A 116 0.27 -2.20 -7.63
N ILE A 117 0.99 -1.06 -7.50
CA ILE A 117 0.58 0.20 -8.15
C ILE A 117 0.50 0.06 -9.66
N LEU A 118 1.48 -0.60 -10.31
CA LEU A 118 1.48 -0.79 -11.76
C LEU A 118 0.23 -1.57 -12.22
N VAL A 119 -0.15 -2.63 -11.48
CA VAL A 119 -1.36 -3.40 -11.73
C VAL A 119 -2.62 -2.54 -11.54
N ALA A 120 -2.67 -1.74 -10.46
CA ALA A 120 -3.78 -0.84 -10.22
C ALA A 120 -3.90 0.24 -11.31
N ALA A 121 -2.78 0.82 -11.74
CA ALA A 121 -2.73 1.84 -12.77
C ALA A 121 -3.16 1.30 -14.14
N SER A 122 -2.61 0.15 -14.56
CA SER A 122 -2.99 -0.50 -15.83
C SER A 122 -4.47 -0.91 -15.85
N SER A 123 -4.99 -1.43 -14.74
CA SER A 123 -6.41 -1.76 -14.61
C SER A 123 -7.30 -0.51 -14.62
N SER A 124 -6.84 0.60 -14.01
CA SER A 124 -7.54 1.88 -14.04
C SER A 124 -7.53 2.51 -15.43
N MET A 125 -6.45 2.36 -16.20
CA MET A 125 -6.42 2.78 -17.61
C MET A 125 -7.49 2.06 -18.41
N LYS A 126 -7.69 0.76 -18.21
CA LYS A 126 -8.76 0.02 -18.89
C LYS A 126 -10.17 0.53 -18.56
N LEU A 127 -10.39 1.02 -17.33
CA LEU A 127 -11.67 1.56 -16.91
C LEU A 127 -11.93 2.97 -17.47
N ASN A 128 -10.90 3.82 -17.49
CA ASN A 128 -11.02 5.23 -17.88
C ASN A 128 -10.83 5.44 -19.39
N CYS A 129 -9.99 4.62 -20.03
CA CYS A 129 -9.71 4.67 -21.45
C CYS A 129 -10.49 3.57 -22.17
N ARG A 130 -11.81 3.75 -22.28
CA ARG A 130 -12.61 2.89 -23.18
C ARG A 130 -12.34 3.28 -24.64
N PRO A 131 -12.08 2.34 -25.55
CA PRO A 131 -12.04 2.65 -26.96
C PRO A 131 -13.44 3.14 -27.39
N GLN A 132 -13.49 4.34 -27.97
CA GLN A 132 -14.72 5.03 -28.43
C GLN A 132 -15.50 4.27 -29.53
N TYR A 133 -15.05 3.08 -29.94
CA TYR A 133 -15.61 2.30 -31.05
C TYR A 133 -16.28 0.97 -30.64
N SER A 134 -16.47 0.71 -29.35
CA SER A 134 -17.24 -0.46 -28.90
C SER A 134 -18.74 -0.16 -28.99
N LYS A 135 -19.32 -0.34 -30.18
CA LYS A 135 -20.77 -0.55 -30.31
C LYS A 135 -21.09 -1.93 -29.72
N ASP A 136 -21.64 -1.94 -28.52
CA ASP A 136 -22.50 -3.04 -28.06
C ASP A 136 -23.95 -2.72 -28.45
#